data_AF-A0A2E3MU32-F1
#
_entry.id   AF-A0A2E3MU32-F1
#
_cell.length_a   1.000
_cell.length_b   1.000
_cell.length_c   1.000
_cell.angle_alpha   90.00
_cell.angle_beta   90.00
_cell.angle_gamma   90.00
#
_symmetry.space_group_name_H-M   'P 1'
#
loop_
_entity.id
_entity.type
_entity.pdbx_description
1 polymer ?
#
loop_
_entity_poly.entity_id
_entity_poly.type
_entity_poly.pdbx_seq_one_letter_code
_entity_poly.pdbx_strand_id
1 'polypeptide(L)'
;MDPELEAHLQALDGTEGQDWLTIGRTLASLEAHSRSAPSGKPWPDVVRERLEQAGHPISPGHLSKIRRAHAFMTEHGPQPLDLEKAPKISSIEVAERLFRLDEDAGTKALSDALARDPVAYVELKRRYDEVLASRPQMRSPRQLAWEARRSSSGSEKNADASKVGTGNLPEIKPVPVPPFPDDLRDSTMVHMQSLWQAGWQAAEHVYLDKLRDAQRLIEEHETELKFIREELESRAPK
;
A
#
# COMPACT_ATOMS: atom_id res chain seq x y z
N MET A 1 2.87 20.07 24.35
CA MET A 1 3.21 18.87 23.55
C MET A 1 4.45 18.26 24.18
N ASP A 2 4.58 16.94 24.14
CA ASP A 2 5.82 16.28 24.60
C ASP A 2 7.02 16.85 23.81
N PRO A 3 8.10 17.31 24.48
CA PRO A 3 9.29 17.84 23.81
C PRO A 3 9.90 16.88 22.76
N GLU A 4 9.79 15.57 22.97
CA GLU A 4 10.30 14.57 22.03
C GLU A 4 9.49 14.52 20.73
N LEU A 5 8.16 14.58 20.84
CA LEU A 5 7.27 14.64 19.67
C LEU A 5 7.44 15.94 18.89
N GLU A 6 7.70 17.05 19.59
CA GLU A 6 8.01 18.33 18.97
C GLU A 6 9.32 18.27 18.19
N ALA A 7 10.36 17.65 18.75
CA ALA A 7 11.63 17.46 18.05
C ALA A 7 11.46 16.67 16.74
N HIS A 8 10.62 15.62 16.75
CA HIS A 8 10.29 14.87 15.53
C HIS A 8 9.60 15.71 14.44
N LEU A 9 8.71 16.63 14.84
CA LEU A 9 8.05 17.55 13.91
C LEU A 9 8.96 18.68 13.44
N GLN A 10 9.89 19.13 14.28
CA GLN A 10 10.90 20.12 13.92
C GLN A 10 11.93 19.57 12.94
N ALA A 11 12.20 18.26 12.96
CA ALA A 11 13.04 17.61 11.94
C ALA A 11 12.45 17.72 10.52
N LEU A 12 11.16 18.04 10.37
CA LEU A 12 10.56 18.27 9.04
C LEU A 12 10.79 19.70 8.53
N ASP A 13 11.35 20.59 9.34
CA ASP A 13 11.67 21.94 8.94
C ASP A 13 12.87 21.96 7.99
N GLY A 14 12.96 22.98 7.13
CA GLY A 14 14.08 23.12 6.20
C GLY A 14 14.06 22.07 5.08
N THR A 15 15.22 21.55 4.68
CA THR A 15 15.33 20.65 3.52
C THR A 15 14.93 19.21 3.81
N GLU A 16 14.89 18.81 5.08
CA GLU A 16 14.55 17.44 5.48
C GLU A 16 13.08 17.09 5.22
N GLY A 17 12.19 18.09 5.19
CA GLY A 17 10.80 17.94 4.75
C GLY A 17 10.62 17.53 3.28
N GLN A 18 11.71 17.44 2.50
CA GLN A 18 11.71 16.88 1.14
C GLN A 18 12.15 15.41 1.08
N ASP A 19 12.78 14.90 2.15
CA ASP A 19 13.18 13.51 2.23
C ASP A 19 12.03 12.65 2.75
N TRP A 20 11.54 11.79 1.88
CA TRP A 20 10.44 10.90 2.22
C TRP A 20 10.80 9.90 3.32
N LEU A 21 12.08 9.54 3.48
CA LEU A 21 12.52 8.68 4.57
C LEU A 21 12.36 9.38 5.92
N THR A 22 12.77 10.64 6.02
CA THR A 22 12.58 11.45 7.22
C THR A 22 11.09 11.62 7.53
N ILE A 23 10.26 11.95 6.53
CA ILE A 23 8.80 12.03 6.71
C ILE A 23 8.23 10.69 7.22
N GLY A 24 8.63 9.57 6.61
CA GLY A 24 8.18 8.24 7.00
C GLY A 24 8.58 7.86 8.42
N ARG A 25 9.82 8.17 8.81
CA ARG A 25 10.35 7.95 10.17
C ARG A 25 9.61 8.80 11.19
N THR A 26 9.45 10.09 10.92
CA THR A 26 8.69 11.00 11.79
C THR A 26 7.26 10.50 11.98
N LEU A 27 6.57 10.11 10.91
CA LEU A 27 5.22 9.53 11.04
C LEU A 27 5.21 8.26 11.91
N ALA A 28 6.13 7.32 11.66
CA ALA A 28 6.21 6.08 12.42
C ALA A 28 6.48 6.34 13.90
N SER A 29 7.40 7.26 14.22
CA SER A 29 7.70 7.68 15.59
C SER A 29 6.49 8.30 16.27
N LEU A 30 5.81 9.26 15.62
CA LEU A 30 4.62 9.90 16.19
C LEU A 30 3.48 8.89 16.43
N GLU A 31 3.23 8.01 15.46
CA GLU A 31 2.18 6.98 15.55
C GLU A 31 2.48 5.90 16.61
N ALA A 32 3.76 5.64 16.90
CA ALA A 32 4.17 4.73 17.97
C ALA A 32 3.82 5.26 19.37
N HIS A 33 3.78 6.58 19.54
CA HIS A 33 3.42 7.21 20.83
C HIS A 33 1.90 7.29 21.01
N SER A 34 1.15 7.63 19.96
CA SER A 34 -0.30 7.73 20.02
C SER A 34 -0.95 7.69 18.63
N ARG A 35 -2.26 7.42 18.58
CA ARG A 35 -3.03 7.50 17.32
C ARG A 35 -3.25 8.94 16.82
N SER A 36 -3.25 9.89 17.74
CA SER A 36 -3.57 11.30 17.48
C SER A 36 -2.68 12.22 18.32
N ALA A 37 -2.47 13.43 17.82
CA ALA A 37 -1.81 14.51 18.55
C ALA A 37 -2.64 14.97 19.76
N PRO A 38 -2.05 15.73 20.72
CA PRO A 38 -2.78 16.28 21.86
C PRO A 38 -3.98 17.17 21.48
N SER A 39 -3.98 17.72 20.26
CA SER A 39 -5.11 18.48 19.69
C SER A 39 -6.29 17.61 19.24
N GLY A 40 -6.16 16.29 19.29
CA GLY A 40 -7.14 15.33 18.76
C GLY A 40 -7.00 15.04 17.26
N LYS A 41 -6.18 15.82 16.53
CA LYS A 41 -5.94 15.59 15.10
C LYS A 41 -5.11 14.31 14.86
N PRO A 42 -5.39 13.53 13.79
CA PRO A 42 -4.52 12.45 13.37
C PRO A 42 -3.10 12.95 13.03
N TRP A 43 -2.07 12.19 13.39
CA TRP A 43 -0.69 12.55 13.06
C TRP A 43 -0.43 12.81 11.57
N PRO A 44 -1.02 12.05 10.62
CA PRO A 44 -0.88 12.35 9.20
C PRO A 44 -1.33 13.76 8.81
N ASP A 45 -2.38 14.28 9.45
CA ASP A 45 -2.85 15.65 9.18
C ASP A 45 -1.91 16.68 9.79
N VAL A 46 -1.43 16.45 11.01
CA VAL A 46 -0.46 17.33 11.69
C VAL A 46 0.85 17.41 10.90
N VAL A 47 1.39 16.27 10.45
CA VAL A 47 2.60 16.23 9.62
C VAL A 47 2.39 16.97 8.30
N ARG A 48 1.23 16.82 7.66
CA ARG A 48 0.91 17.53 6.42
C ARG A 48 0.83 19.05 6.62
N GLU A 49 0.14 19.49 7.67
CA GLU A 49 0.07 20.91 8.06
C GLU A 49 1.48 21.47 8.34
N ARG A 50 2.35 20.70 9.01
CA ARG A 50 3.73 21.10 9.30
C ARG A 50 4.57 21.23 8.02
N LEU A 51 4.49 20.24 7.13
CA LEU A 51 5.18 20.27 5.83
C LEU A 51 4.70 21.42 4.95
N GLU A 52 3.40 21.73 4.97
CA GLU A 52 2.83 22.88 4.26
C GLU A 52 3.38 24.20 4.81
N GLN A 53 3.45 24.37 6.14
CA GLN A 53 4.07 25.54 6.78
C GLN A 53 5.56 25.69 6.45
N ALA A 54 6.27 24.57 6.29
CA ALA A 54 7.69 24.54 5.91
C ALA A 54 7.93 24.76 4.40
N GLY A 55 6.87 24.89 3.58
CA GLY A 55 6.97 25.12 2.14
C GLY A 55 7.06 23.85 1.27
N HIS A 56 6.78 22.67 1.84
CA HIS A 56 6.81 21.37 1.16
C HIS A 56 5.42 20.70 1.13
N PRO A 57 4.41 21.31 0.47
CA PRO A 57 3.06 20.78 0.48
C PRO A 57 3.02 19.37 -0.14
N ILE A 58 2.44 18.42 0.60
CA ILE A 58 2.29 17.03 0.19
C ILE A 58 0.82 16.64 0.14
N SER A 59 0.41 15.92 -0.91
CA SER A 59 -0.95 15.40 -0.99
C SER A 59 -1.18 14.26 0.03
N PRO A 60 -2.41 14.08 0.55
CA PRO A 60 -2.73 12.96 1.42
C PRO A 60 -2.38 11.59 0.81
N GLY A 61 -2.58 11.45 -0.51
CA GLY A 61 -2.25 10.24 -1.24
C GLY A 61 -0.73 9.98 -1.30
N HIS A 62 0.10 11.01 -1.43
CA HIS A 62 1.56 10.83 -1.41
C HIS A 62 2.05 10.49 0.00
N LEU A 63 1.50 11.14 1.04
CA LEU A 63 1.84 10.83 2.43
C LEU A 63 1.48 9.37 2.80
N SER A 64 0.33 8.87 2.33
CA SER A 64 -0.06 7.47 2.51
C SER A 64 0.95 6.50 1.86
N LYS A 65 1.50 6.85 0.69
CA LYS A 65 2.55 6.05 0.03
C LYS A 65 3.85 6.05 0.82
N ILE A 66 4.27 7.22 1.33
CA ILE A 66 5.45 7.35 2.19
C ILE A 66 5.32 6.45 3.41
N ARG A 67 4.20 6.57 4.14
CA ARG A 67 3.92 5.76 5.32
C ARG A 67 4.01 4.27 5.04
N ARG A 68 3.35 3.82 3.97
CA ARG A 68 3.33 2.40 3.58
C ARG A 68 4.71 1.90 3.13
N ALA A 69 5.42 2.66 2.31
CA ALA A 69 6.76 2.30 1.84
C ALA A 69 7.76 2.23 3.00
N HIS A 70 7.70 3.19 3.93
CA HIS A 70 8.56 3.19 5.13
C HIS A 70 8.27 1.99 6.02
N ALA A 71 6.99 1.67 6.26
CA ALA A 71 6.60 0.50 7.05
C ALA A 71 7.13 -0.80 6.44
N PHE A 72 6.89 -1.03 5.13
CA PHE A 72 7.37 -2.21 4.43
C PHE A 72 8.91 -2.33 4.46
N MET A 73 9.61 -1.22 4.25
CA MET A 73 11.07 -1.19 4.31
C MET A 73 11.60 -1.48 5.72
N THR A 74 10.93 -0.99 6.77
CA THR A 74 11.35 -1.22 8.16
C THR A 74 11.14 -2.69 8.55
N GLU A 75 10.02 -3.27 8.12
CA GLU A 75 9.63 -4.64 8.46
C GLU A 75 10.44 -5.71 7.72
N HIS A 76 10.75 -5.49 6.43
CA HIS A 76 11.36 -6.51 5.57
C HIS A 76 12.75 -6.13 5.03
N GLY A 77 13.22 -4.91 5.28
CA GLY A 77 14.52 -4.45 4.83
C GLY A 77 15.67 -5.00 5.68
N PRO A 78 16.92 -4.93 5.18
CA PRO A 78 18.10 -5.24 5.96
C PRO A 78 18.23 -4.28 7.14
N GLN A 79 18.63 -4.80 8.31
CA GLN A 79 18.87 -4.00 9.50
C GLN A 79 20.34 -4.13 9.94
N PRO A 80 21.04 -3.01 10.22
CA PRO A 80 20.58 -1.62 10.09
C PRO A 80 20.46 -1.16 8.62
N LEU A 81 19.54 -0.23 8.36
CA LEU A 81 19.41 0.45 7.06
C LEU A 81 20.57 1.43 6.86
N ASP A 82 21.68 0.96 6.29
CA ASP A 82 22.82 1.79 5.89
C ASP A 82 22.60 2.32 4.46
N LEU A 83 21.85 3.43 4.35
CA LEU A 83 21.47 4.02 3.08
C LEU A 83 22.27 5.29 2.82
N GLU A 84 23.24 5.22 1.91
CA GLU A 84 23.94 6.42 1.38
C GLU A 84 22.94 7.38 0.69
N LYS A 85 21.84 6.83 0.13
CA LYS A 85 20.82 7.59 -0.59
C LYS A 85 19.43 6.99 -0.36
N ALA A 86 18.45 7.87 -0.13
CA ALA A 86 17.05 7.46 -0.07
C ALA A 86 16.61 6.78 -1.40
N PRO A 87 16.09 5.55 -1.36
CA PRO A 87 15.64 4.86 -2.56
C PRO A 87 14.35 5.53 -3.05
N LYS A 88 14.01 5.34 -4.32
CA LYS A 88 12.76 5.89 -4.85
C LYS A 88 11.57 5.14 -4.25
N ILE A 89 10.58 5.85 -3.70
CA ILE A 89 9.33 5.27 -3.17
C ILE A 89 8.71 4.28 -4.17
N SER A 90 8.70 4.61 -5.48
CA SER A 90 8.14 3.74 -6.51
C SER A 90 8.84 2.38 -6.65
N SER A 91 10.13 2.29 -6.28
CA SER A 91 10.88 1.03 -6.30
C SER A 91 10.48 0.17 -5.11
N ILE A 92 10.29 0.78 -3.93
CA ILE A 92 9.77 0.11 -2.73
C ILE A 92 8.33 -0.38 -2.96
N GLU A 93 7.47 0.44 -3.58
CA GLU A 93 6.10 0.03 -3.93
C GLU A 93 6.08 -1.19 -4.87
N VAL A 94 7.03 -1.28 -5.81
CA VAL A 94 7.13 -2.44 -6.71
C VAL A 94 7.61 -3.66 -5.93
N ALA A 95 8.65 -3.52 -5.11
CA ALA A 95 9.14 -4.60 -4.26
C ALA A 95 8.03 -5.16 -3.34
N GLU A 96 7.25 -4.30 -2.71
CA GLU A 96 6.10 -4.71 -1.89
C GLU A 96 5.03 -5.44 -2.71
N ARG A 97 4.74 -4.98 -3.93
CA ARG A 97 3.79 -5.68 -4.81
C ARG A 97 4.32 -7.04 -5.25
N LEU A 98 5.61 -7.18 -5.54
CA LEU A 98 6.22 -8.49 -5.77
C LEU A 98 6.07 -9.35 -4.53
N PHE A 99 6.38 -8.82 -3.34
CA PHE A 99 6.34 -9.56 -2.07
C PHE A 99 4.97 -10.20 -1.83
N ARG A 100 3.89 -9.48 -2.11
CA ARG A 100 2.52 -10.01 -2.01
C ARG A 100 2.19 -11.12 -3.02
N LEU A 101 2.90 -11.16 -4.14
CA LEU A 101 2.75 -12.20 -5.15
C LEU A 101 3.66 -13.38 -4.87
N ASP A 102 4.90 -13.10 -4.49
CA ASP A 102 6.03 -14.01 -4.28
C ASP A 102 6.99 -13.36 -3.27
N GLU A 103 7.03 -13.93 -2.07
CA GLU A 103 7.75 -13.39 -0.93
C GLU A 103 9.26 -13.27 -1.18
N ASP A 104 9.87 -14.32 -1.73
CA ASP A 104 11.29 -14.37 -2.05
C ASP A 104 11.66 -13.34 -3.13
N ALA A 105 10.86 -13.26 -4.19
CA ALA A 105 11.08 -12.29 -5.26
C ALA A 105 10.91 -10.84 -4.76
N GLY A 106 9.95 -10.59 -3.86
CA GLY A 106 9.73 -9.30 -3.23
C GLY A 106 10.87 -8.89 -2.30
N THR A 107 11.34 -9.81 -1.46
CA THR A 107 12.47 -9.58 -0.56
C THR A 107 13.74 -9.28 -1.35
N LYS A 108 14.00 -10.04 -2.42
CA LYS A 108 15.11 -9.76 -3.33
C LYS A 108 14.95 -8.40 -4.02
N ALA A 109 13.76 -8.05 -4.49
CA ALA A 109 13.51 -6.75 -5.10
C ALA A 109 13.69 -5.59 -4.13
N LEU A 110 13.34 -5.78 -2.84
CA LEU A 110 13.57 -4.80 -1.80
C LEU A 110 15.07 -4.62 -1.56
N SER A 111 15.82 -5.72 -1.39
CA SER A 111 17.28 -5.68 -1.25
C SER A 111 17.96 -4.97 -2.42
N ASP A 112 17.56 -5.30 -3.65
CA ASP A 112 18.07 -4.66 -4.88
C ASP A 112 17.70 -3.17 -4.97
N ALA A 113 16.56 -2.74 -4.39
CA ALA A 113 16.16 -1.34 -4.34
C ALA A 113 16.90 -0.53 -3.25
N LEU A 114 17.39 -1.22 -2.22
CA LEU A 114 18.14 -0.64 -1.09
C LEU A 114 19.66 -0.76 -1.25
N ALA A 115 20.14 -1.47 -2.27
CA ALA A 115 21.56 -1.62 -2.55
C ALA A 115 22.25 -0.27 -2.81
N ARG A 116 23.57 -0.23 -2.60
CA ARG A 116 24.41 0.95 -2.88
C ARG A 116 24.25 1.47 -4.30
N ASP A 117 24.16 0.54 -5.25
CA ASP A 117 23.81 0.79 -6.65
C ASP A 117 22.41 0.21 -6.92
N PRO A 118 21.33 0.99 -6.68
CA PRO A 118 19.97 0.46 -6.75
C PRO A 118 19.62 -0.01 -8.16
N VAL A 119 18.95 -1.16 -8.24
CA VAL A 119 18.39 -1.63 -9.50
C VAL A 119 17.36 -0.62 -10.03
N ALA A 120 17.45 -0.32 -11.32
CA ALA A 120 16.55 0.62 -11.96
C ALA A 120 15.07 0.18 -11.82
N TYR A 121 14.19 1.15 -11.57
CA TYR A 121 12.74 0.91 -11.44
C TYR A 121 12.14 0.07 -12.59
N VAL A 122 12.58 0.30 -13.83
CA VAL A 122 12.08 -0.42 -15.01
C VAL A 122 12.38 -1.92 -14.91
N GLU A 123 13.53 -2.28 -14.36
CA GLU A 123 13.93 -3.67 -14.18
C GLU A 123 13.15 -4.33 -13.03
N LEU A 124 12.95 -3.63 -11.91
CA LEU A 124 12.07 -4.13 -10.84
C LEU A 124 10.64 -4.35 -11.35
N LYS A 125 10.13 -3.42 -12.17
CA LYS A 125 8.81 -3.55 -12.79
C LYS A 125 8.76 -4.72 -13.78
N ARG A 126 9.81 -4.98 -14.55
CA ARG A 126 9.87 -6.14 -15.45
C ARG A 126 9.70 -7.44 -14.67
N ARG A 127 10.40 -7.58 -13.54
CA ARG A 127 10.27 -8.75 -12.66
C ARG A 127 8.87 -8.89 -12.07
N TYR A 128 8.24 -7.78 -11.67
CA TYR A 128 6.83 -7.79 -11.26
C TYR A 128 5.91 -8.36 -12.34
N ASP A 129 6.05 -7.84 -13.56
CA ASP A 129 5.21 -8.24 -14.70
C ASP A 129 5.43 -9.72 -15.06
N GLU A 130 6.65 -10.24 -14.93
CA GLU A 130 6.99 -11.66 -15.15
C GLU A 130 6.37 -12.59 -14.10
N VAL A 131 6.46 -12.23 -12.81
CA VAL A 131 5.80 -12.99 -11.73
C VAL A 131 4.28 -12.96 -11.94
N LEU A 132 3.71 -11.82 -12.31
CA LEU A 132 2.28 -11.68 -12.58
C LEU A 132 1.84 -12.45 -13.86
N ALA A 133 2.72 -12.60 -14.84
CA ALA A 133 2.48 -13.40 -16.03
C ALA A 133 2.41 -14.90 -15.72
N SER A 134 3.29 -15.38 -14.84
CA SER A 134 3.29 -16.78 -14.38
C SER A 134 2.16 -17.14 -13.41
N ARG A 135 1.50 -16.14 -12.79
CA ARG A 135 0.40 -16.32 -11.83
C ARG A 135 -0.86 -15.52 -12.22
N PRO A 136 -1.53 -15.85 -13.34
CA PRO A 136 -2.68 -15.08 -13.82
C PRO A 136 -3.83 -14.97 -12.81
N GLN A 137 -3.99 -15.98 -11.94
CA GLN A 137 -5.01 -16.01 -10.88
C GLN A 137 -4.83 -14.92 -9.81
N MET A 138 -3.62 -14.35 -9.69
CA MET A 138 -3.31 -13.28 -8.74
C MET A 138 -3.53 -11.87 -9.32
N ARG A 139 -3.99 -11.76 -10.57
CA ARG A 139 -4.30 -10.47 -11.20
C ARG A 139 -5.53 -9.86 -10.57
N SER A 140 -5.44 -8.58 -10.19
CA SER A 140 -6.61 -7.85 -9.69
C SER A 140 -7.67 -7.67 -10.79
N PRO A 141 -8.97 -7.58 -10.45
CA PRO A 141 -10.04 -7.32 -11.42
C PRO A 141 -9.78 -6.06 -12.27
N ARG A 142 -9.17 -5.04 -11.66
CA ARG A 142 -8.79 -3.80 -12.37
C ARG A 142 -7.71 -4.04 -13.42
N GLN A 143 -6.73 -4.92 -13.16
CA GLN A 143 -5.70 -5.29 -14.13
C GLN A 143 -6.29 -6.06 -15.29
N LEU A 144 -7.14 -7.05 -15.00
CA LEU A 144 -7.85 -7.81 -16.04
C LEU A 144 -8.70 -6.88 -16.93
N ALA A 145 -9.43 -5.95 -16.32
CA ALA A 145 -10.22 -4.95 -17.06
C ALA A 145 -9.36 -4.00 -17.90
N TRP A 146 -8.17 -3.62 -17.43
CA TRP A 146 -7.24 -2.79 -18.20
C TRP A 146 -6.61 -3.57 -19.36
N GLU A 147 -6.20 -4.81 -19.14
CA GLU A 147 -5.66 -5.70 -20.18
C GLU A 147 -6.69 -5.97 -21.27
N ALA A 148 -7.96 -6.23 -20.90
CA ALA A 148 -9.06 -6.42 -21.84
C ALA A 148 -9.31 -5.18 -22.72
N ARG A 149 -9.15 -3.97 -22.17
CA ARG A 149 -9.25 -2.71 -22.93
C ARG A 149 -8.06 -2.50 -23.87
N ARG A 150 -6.88 -2.98 -23.48
CA ARG A 150 -5.66 -2.84 -24.27
C ARG A 150 -5.60 -3.87 -25.41
N SER A 151 -6.09 -5.09 -25.19
CA SER A 151 -6.22 -6.09 -26.24
C SER A 151 -7.31 -5.73 -27.27
N SER A 152 -8.42 -5.13 -26.82
CA SER A 152 -9.49 -4.67 -27.73
C SER A 152 -9.14 -3.42 -28.54
N SER A 153 -8.16 -2.63 -28.10
CA SER A 153 -7.65 -1.46 -28.85
C SER A 153 -6.48 -1.80 -29.80
N GLY A 154 -5.96 -3.03 -29.75
CA GLY A 154 -4.84 -3.49 -30.57
C GLY A 154 -5.24 -4.27 -31.83
N SER A 155 -6.52 -4.55 -32.03
CA SER A 155 -7.03 -5.26 -33.21
C SER A 155 -7.92 -4.31 -34.00
N GLU A 156 -7.58 -4.08 -35.27
CA GLU A 156 -8.26 -3.20 -36.26
C GLU A 156 -7.87 -1.72 -36.28
N LYS A 157 -6.64 -1.41 -36.74
CA LYS A 157 -6.40 -0.27 -37.66
C LYS A 157 -5.25 -0.59 -38.64
N ASN A 158 -5.48 -1.56 -39.51
CA ASN A 158 -4.85 -1.58 -40.84
C ASN A 158 -5.94 -1.26 -41.86
N ALA A 159 -6.25 0.02 -42.00
CA ALA A 159 -6.96 0.56 -43.15
C ALA A 159 -6.40 1.96 -43.42
N ASP A 160 -5.48 1.98 -44.37
CA ASP A 160 -5.24 3.06 -45.33
C ASP A 160 -5.08 4.49 -44.76
N ALA A 161 -3.85 4.81 -44.34
CA ALA A 161 -3.44 6.19 -44.07
C ALA A 161 -3.00 6.86 -45.38
N SER A 162 -3.97 7.20 -46.23
CA SER A 162 -3.78 8.13 -47.34
C SER A 162 -4.75 9.30 -47.24
N LYS A 163 -4.16 10.49 -47.04
CA LYS A 163 -4.72 11.84 -47.20
C LYS A 163 -5.76 12.30 -46.17
N VAL A 164 -5.49 13.48 -45.62
CA VAL A 164 -6.35 14.64 -45.30
C VAL A 164 -5.65 15.34 -44.12
N GLY A 165 -4.92 16.43 -44.33
CA GLY A 165 -5.49 17.74 -44.61
C GLY A 165 -5.66 18.47 -43.27
N THR A 166 -4.68 19.31 -42.91
CA THR A 166 -4.75 20.27 -41.80
C THR A 166 -5.84 21.30 -42.09
N GLY A 167 -7.07 20.97 -41.72
CA GLY A 167 -8.23 21.85 -41.73
C GLY A 167 -8.73 22.05 -40.30
N ASN A 168 -9.02 23.31 -39.95
CA ASN A 168 -9.56 23.76 -38.67
C ASN A 168 -10.56 22.78 -38.06
N LEU A 169 -10.29 22.34 -36.82
CA LEU A 169 -11.25 21.60 -35.99
C LEU A 169 -12.44 22.52 -35.68
N PRO A 170 -13.68 22.14 -36.02
CA PRO A 170 -14.86 22.85 -35.56
C PRO A 170 -15.03 22.65 -34.05
N GLU A 171 -15.47 23.71 -33.38
CA GLU A 171 -15.82 23.72 -31.97
C GLU A 171 -16.92 22.68 -31.69
N ILE A 172 -16.54 21.58 -31.02
CA ILE A 172 -17.46 20.50 -30.63
C ILE A 172 -18.28 21.02 -29.45
N LYS A 173 -19.52 21.45 -29.71
CA LYS A 173 -20.49 21.70 -28.65
C LYS A 173 -20.78 20.38 -27.92
N PRO A 174 -20.78 20.37 -26.56
CA PRO A 174 -21.05 19.16 -25.80
C PRO A 174 -22.44 18.62 -26.16
N VAL A 175 -22.47 17.38 -26.65
CA VAL A 175 -23.71 16.64 -26.88
C VAL A 175 -24.31 16.31 -25.51
N PRO A 176 -25.59 16.63 -25.24
CA PRO A 176 -26.23 16.23 -24.00
C PRO A 176 -26.25 14.70 -23.92
N VAL A 177 -25.59 14.15 -22.90
CA VAL A 177 -25.66 12.73 -22.59
C VAL A 177 -27.10 12.45 -22.15
N PRO A 178 -27.84 11.52 -22.78
CA PRO A 178 -29.17 11.17 -22.32
C PRO A 178 -29.10 10.67 -20.87
N PRO A 179 -30.08 11.01 -20.02
CA PRO A 179 -30.13 10.53 -18.65
C PRO A 179 -30.10 9.00 -18.64
N PHE A 180 -29.31 8.44 -17.72
CA PHE A 180 -29.28 7.00 -17.49
C PHE A 180 -30.71 6.54 -17.15
N PRO A 181 -31.22 5.48 -17.79
CA PRO A 181 -32.52 4.91 -17.43
C PRO A 181 -32.54 4.51 -15.94
N ASP A 182 -33.53 5.00 -15.20
CA ASP A 182 -33.61 4.83 -13.75
C ASP A 182 -33.72 3.34 -13.33
N ASP A 183 -34.30 2.50 -14.19
CA ASP A 183 -34.43 1.05 -14.03
C ASP A 183 -33.08 0.31 -14.05
N LEU A 184 -32.16 0.74 -14.91
CA LEU A 184 -30.79 0.20 -14.94
C LEU A 184 -29.97 0.67 -13.73
N ARG A 185 -30.19 1.89 -13.25
CA ARG A 185 -29.49 2.42 -12.08
C ARG A 185 -29.82 1.62 -10.82
N ASP A 186 -31.09 1.33 -10.60
CA ASP A 186 -31.55 0.58 -9.43
C ASP A 186 -31.08 -0.87 -9.46
N SER A 187 -31.15 -1.53 -10.62
CA SER A 187 -30.65 -2.90 -10.78
C SER A 187 -29.14 -3.00 -10.53
N THR A 188 -28.36 -2.04 -11.03
CA THR A 188 -26.90 -2.03 -10.84
C THR A 188 -26.52 -1.75 -9.38
N MET A 189 -27.24 -0.84 -8.71
CA MET A 189 -27.02 -0.53 -7.30
C MET A 189 -27.34 -1.72 -6.39
N VAL A 190 -28.44 -2.43 -6.64
CA VAL A 190 -28.81 -3.64 -5.90
C VAL A 190 -27.75 -4.73 -6.07
N HIS A 191 -27.24 -4.94 -7.29
CA HIS A 191 -26.20 -5.91 -7.56
C HIS A 191 -24.88 -5.56 -6.85
N MET A 192 -24.46 -4.29 -6.89
CA MET A 192 -23.26 -3.82 -6.20
C MET A 192 -23.38 -3.96 -4.67
N GLN A 193 -24.55 -3.68 -4.10
CA GLN A 193 -24.79 -3.82 -2.67
C GLN A 193 -24.76 -5.29 -2.22
N SER A 194 -25.31 -6.19 -3.04
CA SER A 194 -25.25 -7.64 -2.80
C SER A 194 -23.80 -8.16 -2.84
N LEU A 195 -23.01 -7.76 -3.84
CA LEU A 195 -21.59 -8.12 -3.92
C LEU A 195 -20.78 -7.59 -2.74
N TRP A 196 -21.07 -6.36 -2.31
CA TRP A 196 -20.42 -5.76 -1.14
C TRP A 196 -20.75 -6.52 0.16
N GLN A 197 -22.03 -6.87 0.37
CA GLN A 197 -22.45 -7.67 1.52
C GLN A 197 -21.82 -9.07 1.53
N ALA A 198 -21.79 -9.75 0.38
CA ALA A 198 -21.15 -11.06 0.25
C ALA A 198 -19.65 -10.99 0.54
N GLY A 199 -18.97 -9.95 0.04
CA GLY A 199 -17.56 -9.70 0.34
C GLY A 199 -17.31 -9.42 1.84
N TRP A 200 -18.19 -8.67 2.49
CA TRP A 200 -18.11 -8.40 3.91
C TRP A 200 -18.28 -9.67 4.76
N GLN A 201 -19.28 -10.48 4.45
CA GLN A 201 -19.52 -11.76 5.13
C GLN A 201 -18.34 -12.72 4.98
N ALA A 202 -17.75 -12.81 3.77
CA ALA A 202 -16.57 -13.64 3.55
C ALA A 202 -15.36 -13.16 4.38
N ALA A 203 -15.15 -11.84 4.47
CA ALA A 203 -14.07 -11.27 5.29
C ALA A 203 -14.30 -11.52 6.80
N GLU A 204 -15.55 -11.40 7.26
CA GLU A 204 -15.94 -11.69 8.64
C GLU A 204 -15.68 -13.16 8.99
N HIS A 205 -16.02 -14.10 8.10
CA HIS A 205 -15.71 -15.52 8.29
C HIS A 205 -14.21 -15.79 8.43
N VAL A 206 -13.38 -15.23 7.53
CA VAL A 206 -11.91 -15.38 7.60
C VAL A 206 -11.35 -14.79 8.90
N TYR A 207 -11.89 -13.67 9.35
CA TYR A 207 -11.45 -13.04 10.61
C TYR A 207 -11.86 -13.86 11.83
N LEU A 208 -13.08 -14.41 11.85
CA LEU A 208 -13.58 -15.27 12.92
C LEU A 208 -12.79 -16.59 13.00
N ASP A 209 -12.41 -17.17 11.87
CA ASP A 209 -11.59 -18.39 11.86
C ASP A 209 -10.18 -18.12 12.41
N LYS A 210 -9.56 -16.99 12.03
CA LYS A 210 -8.27 -16.58 12.63
C LYS A 210 -8.36 -16.33 14.13
N LEU A 211 -9.47 -15.74 14.61
CA LEU A 211 -9.70 -15.56 16.04
C LEU A 211 -9.84 -16.89 16.77
N ARG A 212 -10.53 -17.87 16.18
CA ARG A 212 -10.65 -19.23 16.75
C ARG A 212 -9.31 -19.95 16.79
N ASP A 213 -8.50 -19.85 15.73
CA ASP A 213 -7.16 -20.42 15.72
C ASP A 213 -6.26 -19.79 16.79
N ALA A 214 -6.35 -18.47 16.97
CA ALA A 214 -5.63 -17.78 18.04
C ALA A 214 -6.09 -18.21 19.43
N GLN A 215 -7.40 -18.40 19.65
CA GLN A 215 -7.94 -18.93 20.90
C GLN A 215 -7.44 -20.34 21.21
N ARG A 216 -7.41 -21.24 20.21
CA ARG A 216 -6.87 -22.59 20.36
C ARG A 216 -5.40 -22.56 20.78
N LEU A 217 -4.58 -21.71 20.15
CA LEU A 217 -3.17 -21.56 20.50
C LEU A 217 -2.97 -21.07 21.94
N ILE A 218 -3.84 -20.16 22.41
CA ILE A 218 -3.81 -19.70 23.80
C ILE A 218 -4.11 -20.87 24.77
N GLU A 219 -5.16 -21.67 24.49
CA GLU A 219 -5.53 -22.82 25.32
C GLU A 219 -4.43 -23.90 25.36
N GLU A 220 -3.76 -24.14 24.23
CA GLU A 220 -2.61 -25.05 24.13
C GLU A 220 -1.46 -24.57 25.04
N HIS A 221 -1.09 -23.29 24.94
CA HIS A 221 -0.03 -22.71 25.78
C HIS A 221 -0.39 -22.66 27.27
N GLU A 222 -1.66 -22.40 27.63
CA GLU A 222 -2.09 -22.46 29.02
C GLU A 222 -1.95 -23.87 29.60
N THR A 223 -2.22 -24.90 28.78
CA THR A 223 -2.06 -26.30 29.17
C THR A 223 -0.59 -26.66 29.36
N GLU A 224 0.29 -26.22 28.45
CA GLU A 224 1.74 -26.40 28.58
C GLU A 224 2.29 -25.71 29.83
N LEU A 225 1.88 -24.46 30.10
CA LEU A 225 2.31 -23.71 31.27
C LEU A 225 1.85 -24.37 32.57
N LYS A 226 0.65 -24.95 32.58
CA LYS A 226 0.15 -25.72 33.73
C LYS A 226 1.00 -26.96 33.97
N PHE A 227 1.34 -27.71 32.91
CA PHE A 227 2.22 -28.87 33.01
C PHE A 227 3.60 -28.50 33.55
N ILE A 228 4.22 -27.45 33.01
CA ILE A 228 5.53 -26.95 33.47
C ILE A 228 5.47 -26.55 34.94
N ARG A 229 4.39 -25.87 35.37
CA ARG A 229 4.20 -25.50 36.79
C ARG A 229 4.12 -26.73 37.69
N GLU A 230 3.30 -27.72 37.34
CA GLU A 230 3.16 -28.96 38.11
C GLU A 230 4.50 -29.73 38.18
N GLU A 231 5.26 -29.75 37.09
CA GLU A 231 6.59 -30.37 37.06
C GLU A 231 7.58 -29.66 37.98
N LEU A 232 7.60 -28.32 37.96
CA LEU A 232 8.46 -27.51 38.85
C LEU A 232 8.09 -27.70 40.32
N GLU A 233 6.80 -27.73 40.65
CA GLU A 233 6.31 -27.97 42.01
C GLU A 233 6.68 -29.38 42.51
N SER A 234 6.66 -30.39 41.63
CA SER A 234 7.06 -31.76 41.97
C SER A 234 8.57 -31.92 42.25
N ARG A 235 9.39 -31.02 41.69
CA ARG A 235 10.86 -31.02 41.82
C ARG A 235 11.36 -30.08 42.92
N ALA A 236 10.49 -29.29 43.54
CA ALA A 236 10.86 -28.41 44.64
C ALA A 236 11.25 -29.25 45.88
N PRO A 237 12.43 -29.03 46.49
CA PRO A 237 12.81 -29.74 47.71
C PRO A 237 11.86 -29.35 48.85
N LYS A 238 11.38 -30.36 49.59
CA LYS A 238 10.54 -30.18 50.78
C LYS A 238 11.31 -29.53 51.94
#